data_AF-A0A7J0HG19-F1
#
_entry.id   AF-A0A7J0HG19-F1
#
_cell.length_a   1.000
_cell.length_b   1.000
_cell.length_c   1.000
_cell.angle_alpha   90.00
_cell.angle_beta   90.00
_cell.angle_gamma   90.00
#
_symmetry.space_group_name_H-M   'P 1'
#
loop_
_entity.id
_entity.type
_entity.pdbx_description
1 polymer ?
#
loop_
_entity_poly.entity_id
_entity_poly.type
_entity_poly.pdbx_seq_one_letter_code
_entity_poly.pdbx_strand_id
1 'polypeptide(L)' 'MRLAIFKSLLILNILDPDSVDGTNSHTTMIDGLGVAGWGVGGIEAEAAMLGQVF' A
#
# COMPACT_ATOMS: atom_id res chain seq x y z
N MET A 1 9.72 5.86 11.53
CA MET A 1 10.05 5.88 10.09
C MET A 1 8.83 5.32 9.38
N ARG A 2 7.97 6.18 8.82
CA ARG A 2 6.61 5.82 8.36
C ARG A 2 6.61 5.73 6.84
N LEU A 3 6.63 4.52 6.29
CA LEU A 3 6.46 4.27 4.86
C LEU A 3 5.25 3.36 4.66
N ALA A 4 4.16 3.94 4.16
CA ALA A 4 2.94 3.26 3.74
C ALA A 4 2.55 3.84 2.38
N ILE A 5 2.32 2.97 1.40
CA ILE A 5 2.02 3.37 0.02
C ILE A 5 0.55 3.08 -0.22
N PHE A 6 -0.22 4.15 -0.39
CA PHE A 6 -1.63 4.07 -0.75
C PHE A 6 -1.74 3.97 -2.28
N LYS A 7 -2.36 2.91 -2.78
CA LYS A 7 -2.55 2.71 -4.23
C LYS A 7 -3.77 3.43 -4.82
N SER A 8 -4.49 4.20 -4.00
CA SER A 8 -5.69 4.93 -4.40
C SER A 8 -5.36 6.29 -5.03
N LEU A 9 -5.44 6.38 -6.36
CA LEU A 9 -5.31 7.66 -7.08
C LEU A 9 -6.72 8.21 -7.42
N LEU A 10 -7.25 9.06 -6.53
CA LEU A 10 -8.58 9.72 -6.61
C LEU A 10 -8.79 10.70 -7.80
N ILE A 11 -8.02 10.59 -8.89
CA ILE A 11 -7.97 11.61 -9.96
C ILE A 11 -8.35 11.07 -11.34
N LEU A 12 -8.49 9.75 -11.48
CA LEU A 12 -9.03 9.12 -12.68
C LEU A 12 -10.26 8.32 -12.26
N ASN A 13 -11.30 8.30 -13.10
CA ASN A 13 -12.59 7.65 -12.84
C ASN A 13 -12.45 6.12 -12.87
N ILE A 14 -11.57 5.58 -12.03
CA ILE A 14 -11.16 4.19 -11.86
C ILE A 14 -11.50 3.86 -10.41
N LEU A 15 -12.59 3.12 -10.22
CA LEU A 15 -12.97 2.58 -8.92
C LEU A 15 -12.15 1.31 -8.68
N ASP A 16 -10.90 1.49 -8.26
CA ASP A 16 -10.10 0.39 -7.76
C ASP A 16 -10.29 0.24 -6.25
N PRO A 17 -10.32 -1.00 -5.73
CA PRO A 17 -10.33 -1.22 -4.30
C PRO A 17 -9.06 -0.65 -3.66
N ASP A 18 -9.23 0.10 -2.57
CA ASP A 18 -8.09 0.64 -1.83
C ASP A 18 -7.19 -0.48 -1.29
N SER A 19 -5.88 -0.35 -1.50
CA SER A 19 -4.87 -1.23 -0.93
C SER A 19 -3.67 -0.47 -0.37
N VAL A 20 -3.00 -1.06 0.62
CA VAL A 20 -1.85 -0.47 1.33
C VAL A 20 -0.73 -1.48 1.54
N ASP A 21 0.43 -1.16 1.00
CA ASP A 21 1.68 -1.87 1.28
C ASP A 21 2.52 -1.06 2.27
N GLY A 22 3.03 -1.70 3.32
CA GLY A 22 3.80 -1.01 4.35
C GLY A 22 4.96 -1.82 4.89
N THR A 23 6.05 -1.16 5.30
CA THR A 23 7.21 -1.82 5.94
C THR A 23 6.98 -2.22 7.41
N ASN A 24 5.74 -2.06 7.86
CA ASN A 24 5.29 -2.34 9.20
C ASN A 24 4.53 -3.67 9.21
N SER A 25 4.84 -4.57 10.14
CA SER A 25 4.12 -5.85 10.27
C SER A 25 2.65 -5.66 10.65
N HIS A 26 2.31 -4.56 11.32
CA HIS A 26 0.92 -4.23 11.65
C HIS A 26 0.14 -3.60 10.48
N THR A 27 0.68 -3.57 9.26
CA THR A 27 -0.07 -3.07 8.09
C THR A 27 -1.36 -3.85 7.87
N THR A 28 -1.42 -5.13 8.23
CA THR A 28 -2.63 -5.97 8.20
C THR A 28 -3.76 -5.47 9.12
N MET A 29 -3.50 -4.56 10.06
CA MET A 29 -4.55 -3.96 10.88
C MET A 29 -5.60 -3.21 10.02
N ILE A 30 -5.21 -2.70 8.85
CA ILE A 30 -6.12 -1.97 7.95
C ILE A 30 -7.15 -2.89 7.28
N ASP A 31 -6.90 -4.20 7.23
CA ASP A 31 -7.83 -5.19 6.64
C ASP A 31 -9.20 -5.15 7.34
N GLY A 32 -9.23 -4.82 8.63
CA GLY A 32 -10.48 -4.65 9.40
C GLY A 32 -11.33 -3.45 8.98
N LEU A 33 -10.79 -2.53 8.18
CA LEU A 33 -11.49 -1.36 7.63
C LEU A 33 -11.89 -1.57 6.16
N GLY A 34 -11.74 -2.78 5.61
CA GLY A 34 -12.12 -3.10 4.23
C GLY A 34 -11.11 -2.64 3.16
N VAL A 35 -9.89 -2.32 3.58
CA VAL A 35 -8.76 -1.94 2.72
C VAL A 35 -7.77 -3.11 2.75
N ALA A 36 -7.36 -3.63 1.60
CA ALA A 36 -6.41 -4.74 1.57
C ALA A 36 -5.00 -4.25 1.91
N GLY A 37 -4.36 -4.77 2.96
CA GLY A 37 -3.00 -4.37 3.31
C GLY A 37 -2.11 -5.45 3.91
N TRP A 38 -0.84 -5.43 3.52
CA TRP A 38 0.15 -6.39 4.02
C TRP A 38 1.53 -5.75 4.22
N GLY A 39 2.35 -6.47 4.98
CA GLY A 39 3.74 -6.09 5.22
C GLY A 39 4.60 -6.42 4.00
N VAL A 40 5.42 -5.46 3.56
CA VAL A 40 6.45 -5.64 2.53
C VAL A 40 7.84 -5.30 3.10
N GLY A 41 8.90 -5.84 2.50
CA GLY A 41 10.27 -5.47 2.87
C GLY A 41 10.60 -4.02 2.48
N GLY A 42 11.70 -3.50 3.02
CA GLY A 42 12.11 -2.11 2.78
C GLY A 42 12.45 -1.81 1.32
N ILE A 43 13.00 -2.80 0.60
CA ILE A 43 13.39 -2.66 -0.81
C ILE A 43 12.14 -2.66 -1.70
N GLU A 44 11.19 -3.55 -1.40
CA GLU A 44 9.91 -3.63 -2.09
C GLU A 44 9.12 -2.34 -1.89
N ALA A 45 9.14 -1.76 -0.69
CA ALA A 45 8.51 -0.47 -0.42
C ALA A 45 9.20 0.67 -1.18
N GLU A 46 10.52 0.68 -1.27
CA GLU A 46 11.25 1.70 -2.06
C GLU A 46 10.96 1.57 -3.56
N ALA A 47 10.96 0.35 -4.09
CA ALA A 47 10.61 0.07 -5.49
C ALA A 47 9.18 0.51 -5.81
N ALA A 48 8.24 0.24 -4.91
CA ALA A 48 6.84 0.66 -5.02
C ALA A 48 6.68 2.20 -5.02
N MET A 49 7.51 2.92 -4.25
CA MET A 49 7.55 4.38 -4.27
C MET A 49 8.11 4.96 -5.58
N LEU A 50 9.00 4.22 -6.23
CA LEU A 50 9.52 4.54 -7.56
C LEU A 50 8.60 4.08 -8.69
N GLY A 51 7.39 3.57 -8.37
CA GLY A 51 6.40 3.15 -9.35
C GLY A 51 6.70 1.80 -10.00
N GLN A 52 7.59 0.99 -9.44
CA GLN A 52 7.78 -0.39 -9.88
C GLN A 52 6.60 -1.24 -9.40
N VAL A 53 6.01 -1.97 -10.33
CA VAL A 53 4.98 -2.97 -10.04
C VAL A 53 5.67 -4.27 -9.63
N PHE A 54 5.18 -4.88 -8.55
CA PHE A 54 5.62 -6.16 -8.00
C PHE A 54 4.54 -7.22 -8.22
#